data_AF-A0A2N1PQK1-F1
#
_entry.id   AF-A0A2N1PQK1-F1
#
_cell.length_a   1.000
_cell.length_b   1.000
_cell.length_c   1.000
_cell.angle_alpha   90.00
_cell.angle_beta   90.00
_cell.angle_gamma   90.00
#
_symmetry.space_group_name_H-M   'P 1'
#
loop_
_entity.id
_entity.type
_entity.pdbx_description
1 polymer ?
#
loop_
_entity_poly.entity_id
_entity_poly.type
_entity_poly.pdbx_seq_one_letter_code
_entity_poly.pdbx_strand_id
1 'polypeptide(L)'
;MAVENKIAKIKKRTGALTPFDTERIRKVFLSAAREAGGFQRYIIDESMYRSCRGSEEEVIADFLVDDVVMCLNNNPAFLSPNFPPTVEDIQNTVVHVLRSRGFIDIADRYEIYRFSRIYVRAGVKNGGIYEEELVKNDLGYSKIGESLEWNRKHGCDTIEKLNEIVVDKARFSELIRDSIAFYESQLDEAVAMFEEKYKREKIRLFFVSGPSSSGKTTTTEKIKARLKNKGFRIATISVDDFFYSLGEHPMDWFKDHHYETPFALDLEAINETICKLLAGEAVRMPRYNFKTGMREDGNEMRVAEDEVIFLDSLHGLYRHMTIGVPDSIKFKLYIEAFNSIFDGDGKSQMLYGHTDIRLLRRLLRDFKHRNHDPVKTVGHWHYVREGDLKYILPYMGTADYVVNGGLAFDWHVIKAYTKDLFPALTDFSPHSRLDAFLRVKRIRTIFDSLVDIPKEMCDELIPADCHIREFIGGSVYEIPHNE
;
A
#
# COMPACT_ATOMS: atom_id res chain seq x y z
N MET A 1 -8.94 -29.76 21.73
CA MET A 1 -7.84 -30.28 22.58
C MET A 1 -6.60 -29.50 22.20
N ALA A 2 -5.88 -28.96 23.18
CA ALA A 2 -4.63 -28.23 22.92
C ALA A 2 -3.66 -29.11 22.14
N VAL A 3 -2.94 -28.52 21.18
CA VAL A 3 -1.99 -29.27 20.34
C VAL A 3 -0.73 -29.54 21.16
N GLU A 4 -0.29 -30.80 21.21
CA GLU A 4 0.97 -31.15 21.88
C GLU A 4 2.15 -30.52 21.14
N ASN A 5 2.88 -29.61 21.80
CA ASN A 5 4.07 -28.99 21.23
C ASN A 5 5.26 -29.97 21.24
N LYS A 6 5.80 -30.28 20.05
CA LYS A 6 6.98 -31.14 19.88
C LYS A 6 8.27 -30.35 19.63
N ILE A 7 8.18 -29.02 19.55
CA ILE A 7 9.31 -28.13 19.33
C ILE A 7 9.95 -27.76 20.67
N ALA A 8 11.19 -28.21 20.90
CA ALA A 8 11.91 -27.95 22.14
C ALA A 8 12.62 -26.59 22.16
N LYS A 9 13.24 -26.20 21.04
CA LYS A 9 14.11 -25.02 20.93
C LYS A 9 13.82 -24.24 19.65
N ILE A 10 14.26 -22.99 19.63
CA ILE A 10 14.29 -22.13 18.46
C ILE A 10 15.69 -21.57 18.26
N LYS A 11 16.06 -21.30 17.01
CA LYS A 11 17.31 -20.62 16.67
C LYS A 11 17.07 -19.12 16.51
N LYS A 12 17.66 -18.31 17.41
CA LYS A 12 17.67 -16.85 17.28
C LYS A 12 18.54 -16.42 16.10
N ARG A 13 18.32 -15.19 15.63
CA ARG A 13 19.15 -14.51 14.61
C ARG A 13 20.64 -14.46 14.98
N THR A 14 20.97 -14.43 16.27
CA THR A 14 22.35 -14.49 16.80
C THR A 14 22.97 -15.89 16.72
N GLY A 15 22.22 -16.90 16.24
CA GLY A 15 22.59 -18.31 16.31
C GLY A 15 22.29 -18.98 17.66
N ALA A 16 21.96 -18.21 18.70
CA ALA A 16 21.68 -18.73 20.03
C ALA A 16 20.41 -19.60 20.02
N LEU A 17 20.47 -20.76 20.68
CA LEU A 17 19.32 -21.61 20.89
C LEU A 17 18.60 -21.22 22.18
N THR A 18 17.29 -21.01 22.11
CA THR A 18 16.44 -20.76 23.30
C THR A 18 15.22 -21.67 23.31
N PRO A 19 14.61 -21.93 24.47
CA PRO A 19 13.36 -22.69 24.54
C PRO A 19 12.29 -22.09 23.63
N PHE A 20 11.50 -22.95 22.98
CA PHE A 20 10.28 -22.51 22.29
C PHE A 20 9.24 -22.09 23.33
N ASP A 21 8.61 -20.94 23.10
CA ASP A 21 7.75 -20.25 24.07
C ASP A 21 6.50 -19.74 23.34
N THR A 22 5.41 -20.48 23.48
CA THR A 22 4.12 -20.19 22.83
C THR A 22 3.50 -18.89 23.33
N GLU A 23 3.81 -18.47 24.57
CA GLU A 23 3.29 -17.22 25.14
C GLU A 23 3.77 -15.99 24.36
N ARG A 24 4.94 -16.07 23.70
CA ARG A 24 5.41 -15.00 22.81
C ARG A 24 4.53 -14.86 21.58
N ILE A 25 4.11 -15.98 21.01
CA ILE A 25 3.23 -16.01 19.83
C ILE A 25 1.85 -15.46 20.23
N ARG A 26 1.33 -15.92 21.37
CA ARG A 26 0.07 -15.45 21.96
C ARG A 26 0.05 -13.93 22.15
N LYS A 27 1.09 -13.36 22.77
CA LYS A 27 1.22 -11.91 22.98
C LYS A 27 1.24 -11.12 21.67
N VAL A 28 1.93 -11.65 20.67
CA VAL A 28 1.98 -11.08 19.32
C VAL A 28 0.58 -11.04 18.70
N PHE A 29 -0.15 -12.15 18.77
CA PHE A 29 -1.53 -12.23 18.27
C PHE A 29 -2.45 -11.24 18.96
N LEU A 30 -2.44 -11.19 20.29
CA LEU A 30 -3.27 -10.25 21.06
C LEU A 30 -2.91 -8.79 20.79
N SER A 31 -1.63 -8.46 20.60
CA SER A 31 -1.22 -7.10 20.22
C SER A 31 -1.76 -6.72 18.85
N ALA A 32 -1.53 -7.58 17.85
CA ALA A 32 -1.98 -7.33 16.47
C ALA A 32 -3.51 -7.24 16.38
N ALA A 33 -4.24 -8.10 17.10
CA ALA A 33 -5.70 -8.09 17.13
C ALA A 33 -6.25 -6.85 17.83
N ARG A 34 -5.71 -6.45 18.98
CA ARG A 34 -6.13 -5.24 19.69
C ARG A 34 -6.03 -4.01 18.79
N GLU A 35 -4.93 -3.91 18.06
CA GLU A 35 -4.73 -2.84 17.10
C GLU A 35 -5.75 -2.95 15.95
N ALA A 36 -6.06 -4.17 15.50
CA ALA A 36 -7.07 -4.48 14.47
C ALA A 36 -8.53 -4.28 14.89
N GLY A 37 -8.80 -3.96 16.16
CA GLY A 37 -10.17 -3.88 16.68
C GLY A 37 -10.77 -5.23 17.08
N GLY A 38 -9.94 -6.25 17.26
CA GLY A 38 -10.28 -7.58 17.78
C GLY A 38 -10.45 -8.65 16.70
N PHE A 39 -10.23 -9.91 17.07
CA PHE A 39 -10.40 -11.09 16.23
C PHE A 39 -11.87 -11.29 15.81
N GLN A 40 -12.82 -10.95 16.68
CA GLN A 40 -14.25 -11.20 16.47
C GLN A 40 -14.77 -10.66 15.13
N ARG A 41 -14.22 -9.54 14.66
CA ARG A 41 -14.61 -8.88 13.41
C ARG A 41 -14.22 -9.66 12.15
N TYR A 42 -13.28 -10.59 12.28
CA TYR A 42 -12.67 -11.32 11.17
C TYR A 42 -13.08 -12.80 11.14
N ILE A 43 -13.91 -13.25 12.08
CA ILE A 43 -14.40 -14.63 12.09
C ILE A 43 -15.32 -14.89 10.90
N ILE A 44 -14.91 -15.84 10.07
CA ILE A 44 -15.69 -16.30 8.91
C ILE A 44 -16.65 -17.40 9.35
N ASP A 45 -17.94 -17.28 9.00
CA ASP A 45 -18.96 -18.24 9.42
C ASP A 45 -18.75 -19.65 8.84
N GLU A 46 -18.13 -19.75 7.67
CA GLU A 46 -17.78 -21.02 7.04
C GLU A 46 -16.48 -21.64 7.62
N SER A 47 -15.81 -20.97 8.57
CA SER A 47 -14.55 -21.44 9.17
C SER A 47 -14.73 -22.18 10.49
N MET A 48 -13.71 -22.94 10.89
CA MET A 48 -13.66 -23.58 12.22
C MET A 48 -13.69 -22.58 13.38
N TYR A 49 -13.39 -21.30 13.13
CA TYR A 49 -13.42 -20.25 14.15
C TYR A 49 -14.84 -19.74 14.44
N ARG A 50 -15.86 -20.17 13.70
CA ARG A 50 -17.26 -19.82 13.98
C ARG A 50 -17.67 -20.15 15.42
N SER A 51 -17.15 -21.25 15.97
CA SER A 51 -17.41 -21.64 17.37
C SER A 51 -16.82 -20.65 18.39
N CYS A 52 -15.90 -19.79 17.98
CA CYS A 52 -15.28 -18.77 18.82
C CYS A 52 -16.04 -17.43 18.79
N ARG A 53 -17.15 -17.31 18.04
CA ARG A 53 -17.97 -16.09 18.07
C ARG A 53 -18.46 -15.80 19.49
N GLY A 54 -18.25 -14.56 19.94
CA GLY A 54 -18.60 -14.13 21.29
C GLY A 54 -17.66 -14.64 22.40
N SER A 55 -16.60 -15.36 22.06
CA SER A 55 -15.53 -15.71 23.00
C SER A 55 -14.59 -14.53 23.25
N GLU A 56 -13.87 -14.57 24.38
CA GLU A 56 -12.79 -13.62 24.67
C GLU A 56 -11.66 -13.71 23.63
N GLU A 57 -10.96 -12.60 23.39
CA GLU A 57 -9.87 -12.48 22.42
C GLU A 57 -8.73 -13.47 22.72
N GLU A 58 -8.48 -13.73 23.99
CA GLU A 58 -7.55 -14.72 24.51
C GLU A 58 -7.84 -16.13 24.01
N VAL A 59 -9.11 -16.53 23.97
CA VAL A 59 -9.51 -17.87 23.51
C VAL A 59 -9.17 -18.03 22.03
N ILE A 60 -9.45 -17.00 21.21
CA ILE A 60 -9.15 -17.04 19.78
C ILE A 60 -7.63 -17.05 19.55
N ALA A 61 -6.88 -16.25 20.32
CA ALA A 61 -5.43 -16.26 20.28
C ALA A 61 -4.85 -17.63 20.62
N ASP A 62 -5.40 -18.34 21.61
CA ASP A 62 -4.95 -19.68 21.99
C ASP A 62 -5.22 -20.71 20.87
N PHE A 63 -6.39 -20.65 20.22
CA PHE A 63 -6.66 -21.47 19.03
C PHE A 63 -5.70 -21.18 17.87
N LEU A 64 -5.33 -19.92 17.64
CA LEU A 64 -4.34 -19.55 16.62
C LEU A 64 -2.94 -20.03 16.99
N VAL A 65 -2.57 -20.02 18.28
CA VAL A 65 -1.30 -20.58 18.76
C VAL A 65 -1.25 -22.09 18.52
N ASP A 66 -2.33 -22.81 18.81
CA ASP A 66 -2.44 -24.25 18.55
C ASP A 66 -2.22 -24.56 17.06
N ASP A 67 -2.80 -23.75 16.16
CA ASP A 67 -2.59 -23.87 14.72
C ASP A 67 -1.13 -23.64 14.30
N VAL A 68 -0.47 -22.64 14.89
CA VAL A 68 0.96 -22.39 14.63
C VAL A 68 1.81 -23.57 15.08
N VAL A 69 1.54 -24.10 16.27
CA VAL A 69 2.24 -25.29 16.80
C VAL A 69 2.00 -26.50 15.90
N MET A 70 0.76 -26.70 15.44
CA MET A 70 0.42 -27.78 14.51
C MET A 70 1.21 -27.67 13.20
N CYS A 71 1.28 -26.47 12.61
CA CYS A 71 2.06 -26.23 11.39
C CYS A 71 3.56 -26.49 11.60
N LEU A 72 4.14 -26.02 12.71
CA LEU A 72 5.56 -26.24 13.03
C LEU A 72 5.86 -27.73 13.27
N ASN A 73 5.00 -28.42 14.02
CA ASN A 73 5.12 -29.86 14.28
C ASN A 73 5.05 -30.70 13.00
N ASN A 74 4.34 -30.23 11.97
CA ASN A 74 4.19 -30.92 10.70
C ASN A 74 5.44 -30.86 9.82
N ASN A 75 6.46 -30.07 10.20
CA ASN A 75 7.77 -30.06 9.54
C ASN A 75 8.74 -30.97 10.30
N PRO A 76 9.09 -32.18 9.78
CA PRO A 76 9.96 -33.12 10.49
C PRO A 76 11.35 -32.57 10.80
N ALA A 77 11.85 -31.61 10.01
CA ALA A 77 13.15 -30.99 10.26
C ALA A 77 13.17 -30.24 11.61
N PHE A 78 12.07 -29.54 11.93
CA PHE A 78 11.93 -28.73 13.15
C PHE A 78 11.83 -29.56 14.43
N LEU A 79 11.50 -30.85 14.31
CA LEU A 79 11.47 -31.79 15.44
C LEU A 79 12.87 -32.20 15.90
N SER A 80 13.88 -32.02 15.04
CA SER A 80 15.27 -32.32 15.36
C SER A 80 15.88 -31.21 16.23
N PRO A 81 16.48 -31.52 17.39
CA PRO A 81 17.21 -30.53 18.19
C PRO A 81 18.37 -29.85 17.45
N ASN A 82 18.87 -30.46 16.37
CA ASN A 82 19.96 -29.95 15.55
C ASN A 82 19.48 -28.94 14.49
N PHE A 83 18.20 -29.00 14.12
CA PHE A 83 17.59 -28.13 13.11
C PHE A 83 16.29 -27.49 13.62
N PRO A 84 16.32 -26.83 14.80
CA PRO A 84 15.14 -26.17 15.33
C PRO A 84 14.69 -25.03 14.41
N PRO A 85 13.39 -24.67 14.42
CA PRO A 85 12.90 -23.57 13.63
C PRO A 85 13.60 -22.27 14.03
N THR A 86 13.88 -21.44 13.03
CA THR A 86 14.39 -20.08 13.25
C THR A 86 13.25 -19.16 13.72
N VAL A 87 13.61 -17.96 14.18
CA VAL A 87 12.62 -16.93 14.46
C VAL A 87 11.81 -16.63 13.19
N GLU A 88 12.47 -16.54 12.04
CA GLU A 88 11.86 -16.30 10.73
C GLU A 88 10.85 -17.38 10.36
N ASP A 89 11.17 -18.65 10.59
CA ASP A 89 10.25 -19.77 10.34
C ASP A 89 8.96 -19.62 11.15
N ILE A 90 9.08 -19.31 12.45
CA ILE A 90 7.93 -19.11 13.32
C ILE A 90 7.11 -17.90 12.87
N GLN A 91 7.76 -16.79 12.53
CA GLN A 91 7.06 -15.60 12.04
C GLN A 91 6.34 -15.88 10.72
N ASN A 92 6.94 -16.64 9.80
CA ASN A 92 6.30 -17.06 8.55
C ASN A 92 5.11 -17.98 8.83
N THR A 93 5.21 -18.90 9.79
CA THR A 93 4.08 -19.76 10.19
C THR A 93 2.94 -18.94 10.82
N VAL A 94 3.24 -17.95 11.65
CA VAL A 94 2.25 -17.02 12.22
C VAL A 94 1.44 -16.32 11.12
N VAL A 95 2.11 -15.77 10.12
CA VAL A 95 1.47 -15.10 8.97
C VAL A 95 0.64 -16.09 8.16
N HIS A 96 1.21 -17.27 7.88
CA HIS A 96 0.51 -18.33 7.17
C HIS A 96 -0.80 -18.70 7.86
N VAL A 97 -0.76 -18.95 9.19
CA VAL A 97 -1.96 -19.27 9.98
C VAL A 97 -2.97 -18.14 9.90
N LEU A 98 -2.59 -16.89 10.19
CA LEU A 98 -3.55 -15.77 10.14
C LEU A 98 -4.20 -15.65 8.75
N ARG A 99 -3.42 -15.71 7.67
CA ARG A 99 -3.95 -15.60 6.30
C ARG A 99 -4.84 -16.78 5.92
N SER A 100 -4.41 -18.00 6.20
CA SER A 100 -5.16 -19.23 5.88
C SER A 100 -6.44 -19.38 6.69
N ARG A 101 -6.56 -18.67 7.82
CA ARG A 101 -7.77 -18.65 8.66
C ARG A 101 -8.64 -17.41 8.43
N GLY A 102 -8.24 -16.51 7.53
CA GLY A 102 -9.03 -15.33 7.14
C GLY A 102 -8.82 -14.08 8.00
N PHE A 103 -7.86 -14.10 8.93
CA PHE A 103 -7.45 -12.93 9.73
C PHE A 103 -6.49 -12.03 8.92
N ILE A 104 -6.89 -11.65 7.71
CA ILE A 104 -6.02 -10.97 6.72
C ILE A 104 -5.47 -9.65 7.26
N ASP A 105 -6.32 -8.77 7.80
CA ASP A 105 -5.88 -7.45 8.30
C ASP A 105 -4.94 -7.58 9.50
N ILE A 106 -5.16 -8.59 10.36
CA ILE A 106 -4.27 -8.88 11.50
C ILE A 106 -2.91 -9.36 10.98
N ALA A 107 -2.90 -10.20 9.93
CA ALA A 107 -1.67 -10.64 9.27
C ALA A 107 -0.90 -9.47 8.65
N ASP A 108 -1.60 -8.56 7.96
CA ASP A 108 -1.00 -7.36 7.35
C ASP A 108 -0.34 -6.46 8.43
N ARG A 109 -1.03 -6.20 9.54
CA ARG A 109 -0.48 -5.42 10.67
C ARG A 109 0.75 -6.08 11.27
N TYR A 110 0.69 -7.40 11.46
CA TYR A 110 1.83 -8.17 11.97
C TYR A 110 3.03 -8.10 11.03
N GLU A 111 2.83 -8.23 9.72
CA GLU A 111 3.89 -8.15 8.71
C GLU A 111 4.56 -6.77 8.68
N ILE A 112 3.79 -5.68 8.73
CA ILE A 112 4.37 -4.33 8.77
C ILE A 112 5.20 -4.16 10.04
N TYR A 113 4.65 -4.52 11.21
CA TYR A 113 5.41 -4.48 12.45
C TYR A 113 6.72 -5.28 12.34
N ARG A 114 6.65 -6.51 11.82
CA ARG A 114 7.79 -7.40 11.64
C ARG A 114 8.86 -6.78 10.73
N PHE A 115 8.48 -6.27 9.56
CA PHE A 115 9.42 -5.68 8.60
C PHE A 115 9.98 -4.35 9.09
N SER A 116 9.17 -3.49 9.70
CA SER A 116 9.65 -2.26 10.32
C SER A 116 10.71 -2.55 11.39
N ARG A 117 10.53 -3.61 12.21
CA ARG A 117 11.57 -4.07 13.16
C ARG A 117 12.80 -4.68 12.49
N ILE A 118 12.67 -5.25 11.29
CA ILE A 118 13.84 -5.69 10.50
C ILE A 118 14.63 -4.47 10.02
N TYR A 119 13.97 -3.44 9.49
CA TYR A 119 14.64 -2.23 9.00
C TYR A 119 15.27 -1.40 10.11
N VAL A 120 14.64 -1.29 11.28
CA VAL A 120 15.28 -0.67 12.45
C VAL A 120 16.57 -1.40 12.83
N ARG A 121 16.56 -2.73 12.83
CA ARG A 121 17.76 -3.53 13.17
C ARG A 121 18.85 -3.44 12.10
N ALA A 122 18.47 -3.36 10.83
CA ALA A 122 19.43 -3.14 9.74
C ALA A 122 20.18 -1.82 9.93
N GLY A 123 19.47 -0.80 10.46
CA GLY A 123 20.00 0.53 10.70
C GLY A 123 20.17 1.32 9.40
N VAL A 124 20.12 2.64 9.52
CA VAL A 124 20.08 3.57 8.39
C VAL A 124 21.26 3.40 7.40
N LYS A 125 22.45 3.06 7.90
CA LYS A 125 23.64 2.81 7.06
C LYS A 125 23.48 1.61 6.12
N ASN A 126 22.61 0.66 6.45
CA ASN A 126 22.31 -0.51 5.63
C ASN A 126 20.89 -0.41 5.05
N GLY A 127 20.44 0.81 4.72
CA GLY A 127 19.13 1.07 4.13
C GLY A 127 17.94 0.91 5.07
N GLY A 128 18.16 0.75 6.38
CA GLY A 128 17.12 0.69 7.39
C GLY A 128 16.48 2.03 7.74
N ILE A 129 15.80 2.09 8.89
CA ILE A 129 15.15 3.29 9.44
C ILE A 129 15.58 3.52 10.89
N TYR A 130 15.40 4.74 11.41
CA TYR A 130 15.55 5.03 12.83
C TYR A 130 14.38 4.49 13.66
N GLU A 131 14.54 4.33 14.98
CA GLU A 131 13.47 3.81 15.86
C GLU A 131 12.30 4.81 16.00
N GLU A 132 12.58 6.10 15.86
CA GLU A 132 11.59 7.19 15.80
C GLU A 132 10.84 7.27 14.47
N GLU A 133 11.44 6.81 13.37
CA GLU A 133 10.80 6.68 12.05
C GLU A 133 9.92 5.42 11.95
N LEU A 134 9.95 4.57 12.98
CA LEU A 134 9.13 3.38 13.05
C LEU A 134 7.66 3.79 12.95
N VAL A 135 6.99 3.27 11.93
CA VAL A 135 5.54 3.33 11.82
C VAL A 135 4.96 2.47 12.95
N LYS A 136 4.84 3.05 14.14
CA LYS A 136 4.33 2.41 15.36
C LYS A 136 2.83 2.22 15.22
N ASN A 137 2.43 1.22 14.44
CA ASN A 137 1.06 0.78 14.23
C ASN A 137 0.12 1.85 13.64
N ASP A 138 0.64 3.04 13.31
CA ASP A 138 -0.06 4.05 12.54
C ASP A 138 0.06 3.72 11.05
N LEU A 139 -0.74 2.77 10.57
CA LEU A 139 -0.83 2.41 9.14
C LEU A 139 -1.57 3.49 8.32
N GLY A 140 -1.29 4.76 8.65
CA GLY A 140 -2.08 5.92 8.30
C GLY A 140 -3.44 5.92 9.00
N TYR A 141 -3.58 5.28 10.16
CA TYR A 141 -4.81 5.36 10.96
C TYR A 141 -5.07 6.77 11.46
N SER A 142 -4.03 7.54 11.75
CA SER A 142 -4.13 8.99 11.99
C SER A 142 -4.83 9.68 10.82
N LYS A 143 -4.35 9.44 9.59
CA LYS A 143 -4.93 9.97 8.35
C LYS A 143 -6.33 9.44 8.04
N ILE A 144 -6.61 8.16 8.30
CA ILE A 144 -7.95 7.60 8.21
C ILE A 144 -8.88 8.28 9.24
N GLY A 145 -8.39 8.53 10.45
CA GLY A 145 -9.12 9.26 11.50
C GLY A 145 -9.47 10.68 11.08
N GLU A 146 -8.50 11.43 10.55
CA GLU A 146 -8.70 12.76 9.95
C GLU A 146 -9.75 12.71 8.83
N SER A 147 -9.64 11.73 7.92
CA SER A 147 -10.60 11.53 6.83
C SER A 147 -12.01 11.21 7.33
N LEU A 148 -12.15 10.36 8.36
CA LEU A 148 -13.44 10.00 8.94
C LEU A 148 -14.06 11.17 9.70
N GLU A 149 -13.26 11.99 10.38
CA GLU A 149 -13.74 13.21 11.02
C GLU A 149 -14.23 14.22 9.97
N TRP A 150 -13.49 14.39 8.87
CA TRP A 150 -13.92 15.19 7.74
C TRP A 150 -15.23 14.66 7.16
N ASN A 151 -15.34 13.35 6.94
CA ASN A 151 -16.57 12.73 6.41
C ASN A 151 -17.77 12.96 7.34
N ARG A 152 -17.59 12.88 8.67
CA ARG A 152 -18.66 13.17 9.64
C ARG A 152 -19.17 14.60 9.54
N LYS A 153 -18.26 15.57 9.36
CA LYS A 153 -18.61 16.99 9.21
C LYS A 153 -19.42 17.26 7.95
N HIS A 154 -19.22 16.47 6.90
CA HIS A 154 -19.95 16.57 5.62
C HIS A 154 -21.11 15.57 5.51
N GLY A 155 -21.41 14.84 6.60
CA GLY A 155 -22.50 13.87 6.62
C GLY A 155 -22.32 12.70 5.65
N CYS A 156 -21.09 12.26 5.37
CA CYS A 156 -20.79 11.19 4.41
C CYS A 156 -19.92 10.06 5.02
N ASP A 157 -19.92 9.91 6.33
CA ASP A 157 -19.12 8.91 7.05
C ASP A 157 -19.67 7.49 6.99
N THR A 158 -20.93 7.30 6.56
CA THR A 158 -21.58 6.00 6.43
C THR A 158 -22.16 5.81 5.03
N ILE A 159 -22.31 4.55 4.60
CA ILE A 159 -22.91 4.21 3.29
C ILE A 159 -24.31 4.81 3.15
N GLU A 160 -25.16 4.72 4.17
CA GLU A 160 -26.52 5.27 4.13
C GLU A 160 -26.52 6.78 3.85
N LYS A 161 -25.72 7.55 4.60
CA LYS A 161 -25.70 9.01 4.41
C LYS A 161 -25.08 9.40 3.07
N LEU A 162 -24.03 8.70 2.63
CA LEU A 162 -23.43 8.96 1.32
C LEU A 162 -24.42 8.62 0.20
N ASN A 163 -25.19 7.54 0.31
CA ASN A 163 -26.29 7.21 -0.61
C ASN A 163 -27.32 8.35 -0.71
N GLU A 164 -27.71 8.96 0.42
CA GLU A 164 -28.62 10.11 0.43
C GLU A 164 -28.05 11.35 -0.26
N ILE A 165 -26.73 11.54 -0.19
CA ILE A 165 -26.05 12.67 -0.85
C ILE A 165 -26.00 12.47 -2.37
N VAL A 166 -25.60 11.28 -2.84
CA VAL A 166 -25.33 11.07 -4.27
C VAL A 166 -26.56 11.06 -5.17
N VAL A 167 -27.75 10.80 -4.61
CA VAL A 167 -29.02 10.84 -5.37
C VAL A 167 -29.50 12.27 -5.63
N ASP A 168 -29.02 13.25 -4.86
CA ASP A 168 -29.27 14.66 -5.08
C ASP A 168 -28.06 15.29 -5.78
N LYS A 169 -28.24 15.62 -7.07
CA LYS A 169 -27.16 16.15 -7.91
C LYS A 169 -26.52 17.42 -7.33
N ALA A 170 -27.27 18.28 -6.64
CA ALA A 170 -26.73 19.50 -6.06
C ALA A 170 -25.84 19.19 -4.84
N ARG A 171 -26.35 18.35 -3.93
CA ARG A 171 -25.59 17.90 -2.76
C ARG A 171 -24.36 17.08 -3.16
N PHE A 172 -24.48 16.26 -4.21
CA PHE A 172 -23.36 15.48 -4.72
C PHE A 172 -22.28 16.39 -5.34
N SER A 173 -22.67 17.40 -6.11
CA SER A 173 -21.75 18.38 -6.68
C SER A 173 -20.99 19.15 -5.58
N GLU A 174 -21.67 19.53 -4.49
CA GLU A 174 -21.08 20.16 -3.33
C GLU A 174 -20.04 19.23 -2.67
N LEU A 175 -20.40 17.98 -2.37
CA LEU A 175 -19.48 17.01 -1.79
C LEU A 175 -18.25 16.77 -2.68
N ILE A 176 -18.43 16.73 -4.01
CA ILE A 176 -17.31 16.60 -4.96
C ILE A 176 -16.35 17.77 -4.82
N ARG A 177 -16.88 19.00 -4.84
CA ARG A 177 -16.08 20.23 -4.73
C ARG A 177 -15.30 20.27 -3.42
N ASP A 178 -15.97 19.97 -2.31
CA ASP A 178 -15.36 20.04 -0.98
C ASP A 178 -14.30 18.95 -0.79
N SER A 179 -14.54 17.74 -1.30
CA SER A 179 -13.57 16.65 -1.25
C SER A 179 -12.31 16.99 -2.06
N ILE A 180 -12.47 17.59 -3.25
CA ILE A 180 -11.35 18.02 -4.09
C ILE A 180 -10.60 19.17 -3.41
N ALA A 181 -11.30 20.15 -2.85
CA ALA A 181 -10.68 21.26 -2.13
C ALA A 181 -9.84 20.78 -0.94
N PHE A 182 -10.32 19.78 -0.19
CA PHE A 182 -9.57 19.17 0.91
C PHE A 182 -8.31 18.41 0.44
N TYR A 183 -8.36 17.79 -0.74
CA TYR A 183 -7.19 17.21 -1.37
C TYR A 183 -6.20 18.30 -1.84
N GLU A 184 -6.67 19.35 -2.51
CA GLU A 184 -5.81 20.45 -2.98
C GLU A 184 -5.11 21.17 -1.83
N SER A 185 -5.79 21.39 -0.71
CA SER A 185 -5.20 22.08 0.44
C SER A 185 -4.01 21.31 1.02
N GLN A 186 -4.07 19.97 1.01
CA GLN A 186 -2.93 19.13 1.43
C GLN A 186 -1.73 19.27 0.48
N LEU A 187 -1.97 19.48 -0.82
CA LEU A 187 -0.88 19.74 -1.77
C LEU A 187 -0.25 21.12 -1.54
N ASP A 188 -1.06 22.12 -1.22
CA ASP A 188 -0.58 23.46 -0.89
C ASP A 188 0.26 23.44 0.40
N GLU A 189 -0.18 22.69 1.42
CA GLU A 189 0.59 22.46 2.65
C GLU A 189 1.92 21.74 2.38
N ALA A 190 1.91 20.69 1.56
CA ALA A 190 3.12 19.99 1.17
C ALA A 190 4.13 20.90 0.47
N VAL A 191 3.66 21.76 -0.45
CA VAL A 191 4.49 22.74 -1.16
C VAL A 191 5.05 23.78 -0.19
N ALA A 192 4.24 24.31 0.74
CA ALA A 192 4.70 25.25 1.75
C ALA A 192 5.78 24.64 2.65
N MET A 193 5.60 23.38 3.08
CA MET A 193 6.61 22.66 3.88
C MET A 193 7.90 22.44 3.09
N PHE A 194 7.79 22.08 1.81
CA PHE A 194 8.95 21.97 0.92
C PHE A 194 9.71 23.29 0.81
N GLU A 195 9.02 24.42 0.61
CA GLU A 195 9.66 25.73 0.49
C GLU A 195 10.45 26.10 1.76
N GLU A 196 9.88 25.86 2.94
CA GLU A 196 10.57 26.13 4.20
C GLU A 196 11.80 25.23 4.39
N LYS A 197 11.69 23.93 4.05
CA LYS A 197 12.82 23.01 4.09
C LYS A 197 13.89 23.37 3.06
N TYR A 198 13.49 23.77 1.85
CA TYR A 198 14.38 24.21 0.79
C TYR A 198 15.22 25.42 1.19
N LYS A 199 14.62 26.42 1.84
CA LYS A 199 15.35 27.60 2.35
C LYS A 199 16.43 27.24 3.37
N ARG A 200 16.18 26.21 4.20
CA ARG A 200 17.09 25.79 5.27
C ARG A 200 18.20 24.85 4.77
N GLU A 201 17.85 23.90 3.90
CA GLU A 201 18.70 22.74 3.60
C GLU A 201 19.09 22.63 2.12
N LYS A 202 18.59 23.53 1.25
CA LYS A 202 18.78 23.51 -0.21
C LYS A 202 18.43 22.13 -0.79
N ILE A 203 17.17 21.73 -0.64
CA ILE A 203 16.66 20.43 -1.10
C ILE A 203 16.97 20.24 -2.59
N ARG A 204 17.50 19.07 -2.94
CA ARG A 204 17.86 18.69 -4.32
C ARG A 204 17.04 17.54 -4.86
N LEU A 205 16.46 16.70 -4.00
CA LEU A 205 15.58 15.59 -4.40
C LEU A 205 14.17 15.77 -3.84
N PHE A 206 13.16 15.54 -4.64
CA PHE A 206 11.76 15.46 -4.23
C PHE A 206 11.19 14.10 -4.63
N PHE A 207 10.77 13.31 -3.66
CA PHE A 207 10.10 12.04 -3.88
C PHE A 207 8.59 12.20 -3.75
N VAL A 208 7.85 11.72 -4.73
CA VAL A 208 6.43 11.40 -4.59
C VAL A 208 6.34 9.89 -4.54
N SER A 209 6.04 9.37 -3.35
CA SER A 209 5.98 7.94 -3.06
C SER A 209 4.61 7.51 -2.63
N GLY A 210 4.28 6.25 -2.83
CA GLY A 210 2.95 5.77 -2.54
C GLY A 210 2.67 4.47 -3.27
N PRO A 211 1.78 3.64 -2.74
CA PRO A 211 1.56 2.32 -3.29
C PRO A 211 0.68 2.37 -4.55
N SER A 212 0.53 1.25 -5.27
CA SER A 212 -0.18 1.24 -6.56
C SER A 212 -1.60 1.82 -6.42
N SER A 213 -2.00 2.66 -7.38
CA SER A 213 -3.35 3.24 -7.49
C SER A 213 -3.75 4.23 -6.39
N SER A 214 -2.78 4.88 -5.75
CA SER A 214 -3.02 5.97 -4.79
C SER A 214 -3.24 7.36 -5.42
N GLY A 215 -3.01 7.53 -6.73
CA GLY A 215 -3.11 8.83 -7.44
C GLY A 215 -1.81 9.62 -7.51
N LYS A 216 -0.66 8.97 -7.29
CA LYS A 216 0.69 9.56 -7.34
C LYS A 216 0.94 10.38 -8.59
N THR A 217 0.75 9.80 -9.78
CA THR A 217 1.16 10.40 -11.05
C THR A 217 0.53 11.79 -11.21
N THR A 218 -0.79 11.86 -11.02
CA THR A 218 -1.50 13.15 -11.06
C THR A 218 -1.04 14.10 -9.95
N THR A 219 -0.80 13.59 -8.74
CA THR A 219 -0.26 14.37 -7.62
C THR A 219 1.11 14.99 -7.95
N THR A 220 1.99 14.21 -8.57
CA THR A 220 3.32 14.62 -9.02
C THR A 220 3.22 15.78 -9.99
N GLU A 221 2.36 15.69 -11.02
CA GLU A 221 2.16 16.79 -11.97
C GLU A 221 1.63 18.06 -11.28
N LYS A 222 0.68 17.91 -10.35
CA LYS A 222 0.08 19.04 -9.62
C LYS A 222 1.08 19.74 -8.70
N ILE A 223 1.96 19.01 -8.04
CA ILE A 223 3.04 19.59 -7.23
C ILE A 223 4.08 20.26 -8.13
N LYS A 224 4.50 19.62 -9.23
CA LYS A 224 5.44 20.22 -10.19
C LYS A 224 4.91 21.54 -10.74
N ALA A 225 3.63 21.61 -11.10
CA ALA A 225 3.00 22.85 -11.58
C ALA A 225 3.05 23.96 -10.53
N ARG A 226 2.69 23.67 -9.27
CA ARG A 226 2.74 24.63 -8.15
C ARG A 226 4.15 25.17 -7.91
N LEU A 227 5.15 24.28 -7.90
CA LEU A 227 6.54 24.67 -7.69
C LEU A 227 7.12 25.45 -8.86
N LYS A 228 6.81 25.08 -10.11
CA LYS A 228 7.20 25.88 -11.29
C LYS A 228 6.61 27.29 -11.25
N ASN A 229 5.34 27.43 -10.84
CA ASN A 229 4.70 28.74 -10.67
C ASN A 229 5.39 29.60 -9.58
N LYS A 230 6.06 28.94 -8.62
CA LYS A 230 6.88 29.59 -7.58
C LYS A 230 8.34 29.82 -8.01
N GLY A 231 8.70 29.49 -9.25
CA GLY A 231 10.03 29.73 -9.83
C GLY A 231 11.05 28.62 -9.62
N PHE A 232 10.65 27.46 -9.10
CA PHE A 232 11.55 26.31 -8.97
C PHE A 232 11.82 25.65 -10.32
N ARG A 233 13.10 25.35 -10.59
CA ARG A 233 13.49 24.52 -11.73
C ARG A 233 13.46 23.05 -11.36
N ILE A 234 12.82 22.25 -12.21
CA ILE A 234 12.55 20.84 -11.93
C ILE A 234 13.07 19.98 -13.07
N ALA A 235 13.86 18.99 -12.71
CA ALA A 235 14.23 17.88 -13.58
C ALA A 235 13.44 16.63 -13.13
N THR A 236 12.90 15.83 -14.04
CA THR A 236 12.12 14.64 -13.68
C THR A 236 12.87 13.38 -14.12
N ILE A 237 12.95 12.40 -13.23
CA ILE A 237 13.48 11.07 -13.51
C ILE A 237 12.35 10.06 -13.33
N SER A 238 12.09 9.28 -14.37
CA SER A 238 11.21 8.11 -14.29
C SER A 238 12.01 6.96 -13.67
N VAL A 239 11.64 6.53 -12.47
CA VAL A 239 12.32 5.42 -11.79
C VAL A 239 12.11 4.10 -12.52
N ASP A 240 10.96 3.96 -13.20
CA ASP A 240 10.62 2.79 -14.01
C ASP A 240 11.61 2.55 -15.17
N ASP A 241 12.33 3.58 -15.63
CA ASP A 241 13.36 3.40 -16.67
C ASP A 241 14.55 2.54 -16.20
N PHE A 242 14.65 2.27 -14.90
CA PHE A 242 15.68 1.45 -14.28
C PHE A 242 15.23 0.01 -14.01
N PHE A 243 14.08 -0.45 -14.52
CA PHE A 243 13.76 -1.87 -14.50
C PHE A 243 14.84 -2.69 -15.23
N TYR A 244 15.16 -3.87 -14.70
CA TYR A 244 15.94 -4.86 -15.44
C TYR A 244 15.18 -5.31 -16.68
N SER A 245 15.91 -5.61 -17.76
CA SER A 245 15.32 -6.29 -18.93
C SER A 245 14.71 -7.63 -18.50
N LEU A 246 13.64 -8.09 -19.17
CA LEU A 246 12.92 -9.32 -18.79
C LEU A 246 13.81 -10.54 -18.56
N GLY A 247 14.88 -10.70 -19.35
CA GLY A 247 15.82 -11.81 -19.21
C GLY A 247 16.68 -11.78 -17.93
N GLU A 248 16.79 -10.62 -17.30
CA GLU A 248 17.57 -10.35 -16.08
C GLU A 248 16.68 -10.05 -14.87
N HIS A 249 15.38 -9.83 -15.11
CA HIS A 249 14.41 -9.50 -14.07
C HIS A 249 14.33 -10.65 -13.05
N PRO A 250 14.53 -10.37 -11.75
CA PRO A 250 14.33 -11.35 -10.70
C PRO A 250 12.96 -12.04 -10.78
N MET A 251 12.98 -13.36 -10.81
CA MET A 251 11.78 -14.18 -10.78
C MET A 251 11.53 -14.71 -9.38
N ASP A 252 10.25 -14.88 -9.02
CA ASP A 252 9.88 -15.60 -7.83
C ASP A 252 10.05 -17.13 -8.01
N TRP A 253 9.71 -17.89 -6.98
CA TRP A 253 9.81 -19.35 -6.96
C TRP A 253 8.82 -20.05 -7.91
N PHE A 254 7.82 -19.32 -8.43
CA PHE A 254 6.93 -19.77 -9.49
C PHE A 254 7.38 -19.34 -10.89
N LYS A 255 8.54 -18.68 -11.00
CA LYS A 255 9.03 -18.07 -12.25
C LYS A 255 8.16 -16.91 -12.74
N ASP A 256 7.44 -16.24 -11.84
CA ASP A 256 6.69 -15.02 -12.17
C ASP A 256 7.56 -13.78 -11.90
N HIS A 257 7.34 -12.73 -12.68
CA HIS A 257 8.07 -11.46 -12.54
C HIS A 257 7.39 -10.58 -11.49
N HIS A 258 8.10 -10.29 -10.40
CA HIS A 258 7.55 -9.53 -9.29
C HIS A 258 7.89 -8.03 -9.38
N TYR A 259 7.15 -7.29 -10.19
CA TYR A 259 7.36 -5.84 -10.40
C TYR A 259 7.11 -4.97 -9.15
N GLU A 260 6.46 -5.51 -8.12
CA GLU A 260 6.11 -4.77 -6.89
C GLU A 260 7.23 -4.81 -5.82
N THR A 261 8.39 -5.40 -6.14
CA THR A 261 9.58 -5.34 -5.28
C THR A 261 10.58 -4.29 -5.78
N PRO A 262 11.28 -3.56 -4.88
CA PRO A 262 12.35 -2.66 -5.29
C PRO A 262 13.49 -3.40 -6.00
N PHE A 263 13.61 -4.72 -5.83
CA PHE A 263 14.63 -5.52 -6.52
C PHE A 263 14.34 -5.76 -8.00
N ALA A 264 13.14 -5.43 -8.48
CA ALA A 264 12.86 -5.36 -9.91
C ALA A 264 13.63 -4.22 -10.60
N LEU A 265 14.04 -3.21 -9.82
CA LEU A 265 14.81 -2.06 -10.25
C LEU A 265 16.31 -2.28 -10.02
N ASP A 266 17.11 -1.70 -10.89
CA ASP A 266 18.55 -1.55 -10.72
C ASP A 266 18.87 -0.42 -9.73
N LEU A 267 18.75 -0.74 -8.43
CA LEU A 267 18.95 0.21 -7.34
C LEU A 267 20.36 0.83 -7.32
N GLU A 268 21.36 0.07 -7.77
CA GLU A 268 22.74 0.55 -7.85
C GLU A 268 22.85 1.62 -8.95
N ALA A 269 22.34 1.34 -10.16
CA ALA A 269 22.31 2.33 -11.23
C ALA A 269 21.49 3.58 -10.88
N ILE A 270 20.36 3.43 -10.16
CA ILE A 270 19.58 4.60 -9.69
C ILE A 270 20.44 5.46 -8.77
N ASN A 271 21.04 4.85 -7.74
CA ASN A 271 21.85 5.56 -6.76
C ASN A 271 23.04 6.26 -7.42
N GLU A 272 23.78 5.57 -8.30
CA GLU A 272 24.90 6.15 -9.03
C GLU A 272 24.47 7.31 -9.94
N THR A 273 23.39 7.13 -10.70
CA THR A 273 22.85 8.16 -11.60
C THR A 273 22.52 9.42 -10.81
N ILE A 274 21.79 9.27 -9.71
CA ILE A 274 21.41 10.40 -8.87
C ILE A 274 22.65 11.09 -8.28
N CYS A 275 23.65 10.34 -7.80
CA CYS A 275 24.88 10.93 -7.27
C CYS A 275 25.63 11.74 -8.35
N LYS A 276 25.78 11.20 -9.57
CA LYS A 276 26.42 11.89 -10.69
C LYS A 276 25.66 13.14 -11.11
N LEU A 277 24.33 13.07 -11.21
CA LEU A 277 23.49 14.23 -11.54
C LEU A 277 23.59 15.32 -10.46
N LEU A 278 23.61 14.95 -9.18
CA LEU A 278 23.79 15.90 -8.07
C LEU A 278 25.17 16.56 -8.07
N ALA A 279 26.19 15.86 -8.56
CA ALA A 279 27.54 16.39 -8.81
C ALA A 279 27.64 17.27 -10.07
N GLY A 280 26.56 17.39 -10.85
CA GLY A 280 26.49 18.20 -12.07
C GLY A 280 27.11 17.52 -13.30
N GLU A 281 27.35 16.20 -13.24
CA GLU A 281 27.81 15.39 -14.36
C GLU A 281 26.67 15.09 -15.34
N ALA A 282 27.02 14.87 -16.61
CA ALA A 282 26.07 14.39 -17.62
C ALA A 282 25.99 12.86 -17.54
N VAL A 283 24.77 12.32 -17.52
CA VAL A 283 24.53 10.88 -17.42
C VAL A 283 23.64 10.43 -18.57
N ARG A 284 24.01 9.32 -19.22
CA ARG A 284 23.14 8.64 -20.18
C ARG A 284 22.01 7.96 -19.42
N MET A 285 20.80 8.49 -19.51
CA MET A 285 19.65 7.91 -18.82
C MET A 285 19.25 6.60 -19.49
N PRO A 286 18.86 5.57 -18.73
CA PRO A 286 18.21 4.43 -19.32
C PRO A 286 16.79 4.79 -19.77
N ARG A 287 16.20 3.93 -20.60
CA ARG A 287 14.80 3.96 -20.96
C ARG A 287 14.25 2.54 -20.93
N TYR A 288 13.18 2.28 -20.17
CA TYR A 288 12.57 0.97 -20.17
C TYR A 288 11.41 0.91 -21.17
N ASN A 289 11.49 -0.02 -22.11
CA ASN A 289 10.48 -0.22 -23.12
C ASN A 289 9.49 -1.29 -22.65
N PHE A 290 8.34 -0.88 -22.11
CA PHE A 290 7.31 -1.80 -21.62
C PHE A 290 6.72 -2.74 -22.68
N LYS A 291 6.83 -2.40 -23.98
CA LYS A 291 6.32 -3.25 -25.07
C LYS A 291 7.28 -4.40 -25.39
N THR A 292 8.59 -4.15 -25.34
CA THR A 292 9.62 -5.17 -25.59
C THR A 292 10.11 -5.85 -24.31
N GLY A 293 9.88 -5.21 -23.15
CA GLY A 293 10.42 -5.60 -21.87
C GLY A 293 11.95 -5.47 -21.78
N MET A 294 12.52 -4.53 -22.53
CA MET A 294 13.97 -4.32 -22.60
C MET A 294 14.36 -2.92 -22.13
N ARG A 295 15.50 -2.83 -21.45
CA ARG A 295 16.15 -1.57 -21.11
C ARG A 295 17.04 -1.12 -22.27
N GLU A 296 16.87 0.11 -22.69
CA GLU A 296 17.53 0.74 -23.82
C GLU A 296 18.28 2.01 -23.36
N ASP A 297 19.21 2.49 -24.18
CA ASP A 297 19.88 3.77 -23.93
C ASP A 297 18.94 4.94 -24.28
N GLY A 298 18.58 5.71 -23.26
CA GLY A 298 17.79 6.94 -23.38
C GLY A 298 18.65 8.15 -23.73
N ASN A 299 18.16 9.35 -23.40
CA ASN A 299 18.87 10.60 -23.68
C ASN A 299 19.94 10.91 -22.61
N GLU A 300 20.92 11.75 -22.97
CA GLU A 300 21.81 12.33 -21.96
C GLU A 300 21.06 13.37 -21.13
N MET A 301 21.26 13.34 -19.82
CA MET A 301 20.65 14.24 -18.85
C MET A 301 21.74 14.90 -18.00
N ARG A 302 21.55 16.18 -17.70
CA ARG A 302 22.38 16.94 -16.75
C ARG A 302 21.45 17.81 -15.90
N VAL A 303 21.77 17.95 -14.62
CA VAL A 303 20.96 18.73 -13.67
C VAL A 303 21.76 19.93 -13.19
N ALA A 304 21.14 21.11 -13.19
CA ALA A 304 21.75 22.33 -12.68
C ALA A 304 21.84 22.35 -11.13
N GLU A 305 22.67 23.24 -10.57
CA GLU A 305 22.94 23.27 -9.11
C GLU A 305 21.71 23.65 -8.26
N ASP A 306 20.78 24.38 -8.85
CA ASP A 306 19.50 24.87 -8.28
C ASP A 306 18.28 24.12 -8.85
N GLU A 307 18.49 23.09 -9.67
CA GLU A 307 17.43 22.20 -10.11
C GLU A 307 17.14 21.12 -9.07
N VAL A 308 15.86 20.89 -8.84
CA VAL A 308 15.33 19.84 -7.98
C VAL A 308 14.96 18.64 -8.84
N ILE A 309 15.50 17.48 -8.51
CA ILE A 309 15.20 16.21 -9.18
C ILE A 309 13.93 15.63 -8.55
N PHE A 310 12.88 15.50 -9.36
CA PHE A 310 11.62 14.85 -9.00
C PHE A 310 11.65 13.37 -9.39
N LEU A 311 11.27 12.52 -8.43
CA LEU A 311 11.14 11.08 -8.62
C LEU A 311 9.73 10.64 -8.19
N ASP A 312 8.96 10.12 -9.15
CA ASP A 312 7.71 9.39 -8.89
C ASP A 312 8.06 7.90 -8.82
N SER A 313 7.74 7.25 -7.69
CA SER A 313 8.07 5.83 -7.50
C SER A 313 7.19 5.18 -6.43
N LEU A 314 6.87 3.90 -6.63
CA LEU A 314 6.31 3.06 -5.55
C LEU A 314 7.26 3.01 -4.34
N HIS A 315 8.56 2.97 -4.59
CA HIS A 315 9.61 2.72 -3.62
C HIS A 315 10.45 3.96 -3.33
N GLY A 316 9.93 5.18 -3.56
CA GLY A 316 10.71 6.40 -3.37
C GLY A 316 11.24 6.63 -1.95
N LEU A 317 10.58 6.05 -0.93
CA LEU A 317 11.03 6.06 0.46
C LEU A 317 12.00 4.92 0.81
N TYR A 318 12.20 3.95 -0.08
CA TYR A 318 13.08 2.81 0.15
C TYR A 318 14.53 3.27 0.14
N ARG A 319 15.14 3.36 1.33
CA ARG A 319 16.42 4.07 1.53
C ARG A 319 17.58 3.54 0.69
N HIS A 320 17.60 2.24 0.37
CA HIS A 320 18.62 1.65 -0.50
C HIS A 320 18.68 2.29 -1.90
N MET A 321 17.56 2.78 -2.41
CA MET A 321 17.49 3.41 -3.74
C MET A 321 18.37 4.68 -3.84
N THR A 322 18.59 5.38 -2.73
CA THR A 322 19.41 6.61 -2.67
C THR A 322 20.33 6.64 -1.46
N ILE A 323 20.96 5.50 -1.15
CA ILE A 323 21.80 5.32 0.04
C ILE A 323 23.02 6.26 0.05
N GLY A 324 23.54 6.64 -1.11
CA GLY A 324 24.64 7.58 -1.27
C GLY A 324 24.25 9.05 -1.10
N VAL A 325 22.95 9.36 -1.01
CA VAL A 325 22.46 10.73 -0.93
C VAL A 325 22.06 11.05 0.52
N PRO A 326 22.54 12.16 1.12
CA PRO A 326 22.13 12.59 2.46
C PRO A 326 20.63 12.88 2.54
N ASP A 327 19.98 12.49 3.64
CA ASP A 327 18.54 12.71 3.83
C ASP A 327 18.17 14.20 3.99
N SER A 328 19.11 15.05 4.42
CA SER A 328 18.89 16.50 4.57
C SER A 328 18.61 17.21 3.25
N ILE A 329 19.01 16.66 2.11
CA ILE A 329 18.74 17.26 0.80
C ILE A 329 17.55 16.61 0.08
N LYS A 330 16.76 15.81 0.80
CA LYS A 330 15.57 15.12 0.29
C LYS A 330 14.30 15.73 0.89
N PHE A 331 13.28 15.88 0.06
CA PHE A 331 11.91 16.05 0.50
C PHE A 331 11.11 14.81 0.09
N LYS A 332 10.43 14.19 1.04
CA LYS A 332 9.76 12.91 0.88
C LYS A 332 8.26 13.09 1.10
N LEU A 333 7.49 13.07 0.02
CA LEU A 333 6.04 13.06 0.08
C LEU A 333 5.51 11.64 -0.09
N TYR A 334 4.64 11.22 0.81
CA TYR A 334 3.90 9.97 0.70
C TYR A 334 2.43 10.25 0.37
N ILE A 335 1.84 9.51 -0.56
CA ILE A 335 0.41 9.56 -0.86
C ILE A 335 -0.20 8.16 -0.81
N GLU A 336 -1.31 8.08 -0.10
CA GLU A 336 -2.16 6.90 0.00
C GLU A 336 -3.63 7.34 -0.07
N ALA A 337 -4.49 6.48 -0.61
CA ALA A 337 -5.89 6.76 -0.78
C ALA A 337 -6.66 6.52 0.53
N PHE A 338 -6.37 7.19 1.64
CA PHE A 338 -6.94 6.92 2.97
C PHE A 338 -8.48 7.13 3.12
N ASN A 339 -9.26 7.02 2.06
CA ASN A 339 -10.72 7.00 2.15
C ASN A 339 -11.19 5.72 2.83
N SER A 340 -12.08 5.87 3.81
CA SER A 340 -12.74 4.77 4.50
C SER A 340 -14.16 5.19 4.85
N ILE A 341 -15.08 4.22 4.89
CA ILE A 341 -16.50 4.47 5.13
C ILE A 341 -17.10 3.39 6.01
N PHE A 342 -17.97 3.79 6.93
CA PHE A 342 -18.69 2.84 7.78
C PHE A 342 -19.83 2.18 7.00
N ASP A 343 -19.99 0.88 7.25
CA ASP A 343 -21.10 0.09 6.70
C ASP A 343 -22.46 0.54 7.23
N GLY A 344 -23.50 0.47 6.39
CA GLY A 344 -24.88 0.84 6.74
C GLY A 344 -25.00 2.22 7.42
N ASP A 345 -25.57 2.22 8.62
CA ASP A 345 -25.72 3.39 9.52
C ASP A 345 -24.53 3.59 10.47
N GLY A 346 -23.50 2.75 10.39
CA GLY A 346 -22.31 2.75 11.23
C GLY A 346 -22.44 2.01 12.56
N LYS A 347 -23.59 1.46 12.93
CA LYS A 347 -23.75 0.72 14.21
C LYS A 347 -22.90 -0.54 14.29
N SER A 348 -22.66 -1.21 13.16
CA SER A 348 -21.82 -2.41 13.10
C SER A 348 -20.35 -2.13 13.42
N GLN A 349 -19.92 -0.86 13.33
CA GLN A 349 -18.52 -0.43 13.40
C GLN A 349 -17.63 -1.12 12.36
N MET A 350 -18.23 -1.76 11.35
CA MET A 350 -17.52 -2.31 10.21
C MET A 350 -17.11 -1.15 9.31
N LEU A 351 -15.83 -1.14 8.94
CA LEU A 351 -15.22 -0.09 8.13
C LEU A 351 -14.71 -0.72 6.84
N TYR A 352 -15.14 -0.20 5.70
CA TYR A 352 -14.53 -0.56 4.41
C TYR A 352 -13.28 0.30 4.20
N GLY A 353 -12.16 -0.38 3.96
CA GLY A 353 -10.83 0.23 3.92
C GLY A 353 -10.39 0.66 2.51
N HIS A 354 -9.41 1.57 2.50
CA HIS A 354 -8.83 2.16 1.31
C HIS A 354 -8.18 1.17 0.32
N THR A 355 -7.68 0.04 0.81
CA THR A 355 -7.01 -0.96 -0.04
C THR A 355 -7.95 -1.55 -1.09
N ASP A 356 -9.25 -1.66 -0.78
CA ASP A 356 -10.24 -2.16 -1.74
C ASP A 356 -10.50 -1.12 -2.85
N ILE A 357 -10.54 0.18 -2.50
CA ILE A 357 -10.63 1.26 -3.48
C ILE A 357 -9.40 1.29 -4.39
N ARG A 358 -8.21 1.09 -3.83
CA ARG A 358 -7.00 0.98 -4.64
C ARG A 358 -7.03 -0.21 -5.60
N LEU A 359 -7.54 -1.37 -5.16
CA LEU A 359 -7.76 -2.51 -6.04
C LEU A 359 -8.71 -2.14 -7.18
N LEU A 360 -9.83 -1.49 -6.89
CA LEU A 360 -10.81 -1.13 -7.90
C LEU A 360 -10.27 -0.08 -8.88
N ARG A 361 -9.52 0.92 -8.39
CA ARG A 361 -8.77 1.88 -9.21
C ARG A 361 -7.74 1.15 -10.10
N ARG A 362 -7.03 0.15 -9.57
CA ARG A 362 -6.10 -0.69 -10.33
C ARG A 362 -6.82 -1.49 -11.42
N LEU A 363 -7.97 -2.09 -11.09
CA LEU A 363 -8.78 -2.86 -12.02
C LEU A 363 -9.23 -2.02 -13.21
N LEU A 364 -9.66 -0.77 -13.00
CA LEU A 364 -9.98 0.16 -14.09
C LEU A 364 -8.77 0.46 -14.98
N ARG A 365 -7.64 0.78 -14.36
CA ARG A 365 -6.40 1.09 -15.09
C ARG A 365 -5.92 -0.11 -15.92
N ASP A 366 -5.82 -1.28 -15.29
CA ASP A 366 -5.28 -2.49 -15.91
C ASP A 366 -6.22 -3.00 -17.02
N PHE A 367 -7.54 -2.87 -16.87
CA PHE A 367 -8.51 -3.21 -17.92
C PHE A 367 -8.42 -2.26 -19.12
N LYS A 368 -8.43 -0.94 -18.90
CA LYS A 368 -8.43 0.05 -19.98
C LYS A 368 -7.11 0.09 -20.76
N HIS A 369 -5.98 0.03 -20.06
CA HIS A 369 -4.68 0.32 -20.65
C HIS A 369 -3.86 -0.93 -20.95
N ARG A 370 -4.14 -2.07 -20.31
CA ARG A 370 -3.29 -3.26 -20.39
C ARG A 370 -4.03 -4.50 -20.87
N ASN A 371 -5.32 -4.39 -21.21
CA ASN A 371 -6.19 -5.50 -21.61
C ASN A 371 -6.08 -6.72 -20.66
N HIS A 372 -5.88 -6.44 -19.36
CA HIS A 372 -5.74 -7.49 -18.35
C HIS A 372 -7.10 -8.01 -17.92
N ASP A 373 -7.16 -9.33 -17.72
CA ASP A 373 -8.33 -10.02 -17.16
C ASP A 373 -8.59 -9.56 -15.71
N PRO A 374 -9.78 -9.00 -15.40
CA PRO A 374 -10.16 -8.58 -14.04
C PRO A 374 -9.99 -9.67 -12.99
N VAL A 375 -10.22 -10.94 -13.34
CA VAL A 375 -10.04 -12.07 -12.42
C VAL A 375 -8.57 -12.19 -12.01
N LYS A 376 -7.64 -12.00 -12.95
CA LYS A 376 -6.20 -11.98 -12.68
C LYS A 376 -5.82 -10.80 -11.81
N THR A 377 -6.31 -9.59 -12.10
CA THR A 377 -6.00 -8.39 -11.29
C THR A 377 -6.43 -8.56 -9.84
N VAL A 378 -7.65 -9.04 -9.59
CA VAL A 378 -8.14 -9.32 -8.24
C VAL A 378 -7.35 -10.46 -7.58
N GLY A 379 -7.02 -11.50 -8.34
CA GLY A 379 -6.23 -12.64 -7.87
C GLY A 379 -4.79 -12.26 -7.49
N HIS A 380 -4.16 -11.34 -8.22
CA HIS A 380 -2.75 -10.94 -8.05
C HIS A 380 -2.55 -9.85 -6.99
N TRP A 381 -3.63 -9.27 -6.46
CA TRP A 381 -3.54 -8.19 -5.47
C TRP A 381 -2.70 -8.55 -4.23
N HIS A 382 -2.61 -9.84 -3.87
CA HIS A 382 -1.77 -10.27 -2.76
C HIS A 382 -0.28 -9.95 -2.95
N TYR A 383 0.25 -9.99 -4.19
CA TYR A 383 1.62 -9.57 -4.49
C TYR A 383 1.81 -8.07 -4.30
N VAL A 384 0.84 -7.26 -4.77
CA VAL A 384 0.83 -5.81 -4.54
C VAL A 384 0.85 -5.51 -3.04
N ARG A 385 0.02 -6.23 -2.28
CA ARG A 385 -0.02 -6.09 -0.82
C ARG A 385 1.28 -6.55 -0.17
N GLU A 386 1.88 -7.65 -0.59
CA GLU A 386 3.19 -8.07 -0.08
C GLU A 386 4.25 -6.97 -0.30
N GLY A 387 4.29 -6.38 -1.49
CA GLY A 387 5.15 -5.25 -1.82
C GLY A 387 4.91 -4.04 -0.91
N ASP A 388 3.64 -3.64 -0.72
CA ASP A 388 3.23 -2.57 0.18
C ASP A 388 3.75 -2.80 1.61
N LEU A 389 3.44 -3.97 2.18
CA LEU A 389 3.70 -4.32 3.58
C LEU A 389 5.20 -4.44 3.87
N LYS A 390 5.98 -4.85 2.88
CA LYS A 390 7.41 -5.15 3.04
C LYS A 390 8.33 -4.00 2.66
N TYR A 391 8.00 -3.22 1.64
CA TYR A 391 8.94 -2.25 1.05
C TYR A 391 8.44 -0.81 1.03
N ILE A 392 7.15 -0.57 1.26
CA ILE A 392 6.56 0.78 1.19
C ILE A 392 6.14 1.26 2.58
N LEU A 393 5.17 0.59 3.21
CA LEU A 393 4.58 1.00 4.48
C LEU A 393 5.60 1.07 5.63
N PRO A 394 6.62 0.20 5.75
CA PRO A 394 7.63 0.33 6.78
C PRO A 394 8.43 1.65 6.73
N TYR A 395 8.50 2.28 5.55
CA TYR A 395 9.21 3.54 5.35
C TYR A 395 8.28 4.77 5.40
N MET A 396 6.98 4.59 5.57
CA MET A 396 6.01 5.70 5.57
C MET A 396 6.34 6.76 6.64
N GLY A 397 6.82 6.33 7.82
CA GLY A 397 7.23 7.24 8.90
C GLY A 397 8.47 8.08 8.61
N THR A 398 9.13 7.83 7.48
CA THR A 398 10.25 8.65 7.00
C THR A 398 9.81 9.82 6.12
N ALA A 399 8.52 9.91 5.75
CA ALA A 399 7.99 10.97 4.92
C ALA A 399 7.96 12.32 5.65
N ASP A 400 8.27 13.40 4.94
CA ASP A 400 8.11 14.77 5.44
C ASP A 400 6.62 15.17 5.47
N TYR A 401 5.84 14.73 4.48
CA TYR A 401 4.40 15.00 4.41
C TYR A 401 3.63 13.79 3.86
N VAL A 402 2.43 13.56 4.39
CA VAL A 402 1.52 12.48 3.99
C VAL A 402 0.22 13.07 3.45
N VAL A 403 -0.06 12.83 2.17
CA VAL A 403 -1.28 13.25 1.47
C VAL A 403 -2.31 12.11 1.48
N ASN A 404 -3.56 12.44 1.82
CA ASN A 404 -4.71 11.59 1.56
C ASN A 404 -5.22 11.80 0.12
N GLY A 405 -4.93 10.84 -0.76
CA GLY A 405 -5.45 10.78 -2.14
C GLY A 405 -6.81 10.08 -2.26
N GLY A 406 -7.48 9.80 -1.15
CA GLY A 406 -8.84 9.27 -1.11
C GLY A 406 -9.85 10.42 -1.18
N LEU A 407 -10.94 10.21 -1.90
CA LEU A 407 -12.05 11.16 -2.01
C LEU A 407 -13.30 10.54 -1.37
N ALA A 408 -14.11 11.35 -0.67
CA ALA A 408 -15.28 10.84 0.06
C ALA A 408 -16.29 10.13 -0.84
N PHE A 409 -16.38 10.56 -2.11
CA PHE A 409 -17.27 9.98 -3.12
C PHE A 409 -16.68 8.81 -3.91
N ASP A 410 -15.45 8.37 -3.62
CA ASP A 410 -14.74 7.35 -4.40
C ASP A 410 -15.58 6.08 -4.58
N TRP A 411 -16.27 5.61 -3.54
CA TRP A 411 -17.01 4.34 -3.59
C TRP A 411 -18.09 4.33 -4.69
N HIS A 412 -18.94 5.35 -4.74
CA HIS A 412 -20.00 5.44 -5.75
C HIS A 412 -19.45 5.66 -7.15
N VAL A 413 -18.46 6.56 -7.29
CA VAL A 413 -17.87 6.84 -8.59
C VAL A 413 -17.15 5.61 -9.12
N ILE A 414 -16.29 4.97 -8.32
CA ILE A 414 -15.59 3.76 -8.75
C ILE A 414 -16.58 2.65 -9.10
N LYS A 415 -17.61 2.40 -8.28
CA LYS A 415 -18.66 1.43 -8.60
C LYS A 415 -19.28 1.68 -9.96
N ALA A 416 -19.61 2.93 -10.30
CA ALA A 416 -20.21 3.30 -11.58
C ALA A 416 -19.35 2.84 -12.78
N TYR A 417 -18.02 2.82 -12.64
CA TYR A 417 -17.10 2.37 -13.69
C TYR A 417 -16.68 0.90 -13.59
N THR A 418 -16.77 0.27 -12.40
CA THR A 418 -16.28 -1.10 -12.20
C THR A 418 -17.36 -2.18 -12.10
N LYS A 419 -18.62 -1.84 -11.79
CA LYS A 419 -19.64 -2.84 -11.41
C LYS A 419 -19.83 -3.96 -12.44
N ASP A 420 -19.81 -3.63 -13.74
CA ASP A 420 -20.01 -4.58 -14.83
C ASP A 420 -18.74 -5.40 -15.16
N LEU A 421 -17.60 -4.92 -14.67
CA LEU A 421 -16.28 -5.52 -14.87
C LEU A 421 -15.85 -6.39 -13.69
N PHE A 422 -16.45 -6.18 -12.52
CA PHE A 422 -15.99 -6.80 -11.29
C PHE A 422 -16.30 -8.31 -11.29
N PRO A 423 -15.31 -9.18 -11.00
CA PRO A 423 -15.46 -10.62 -11.07
C PRO A 423 -16.61 -11.23 -10.27
N ALA A 424 -17.04 -12.42 -10.70
CA ALA A 424 -17.98 -13.24 -9.95
C ALA A 424 -17.31 -13.89 -8.74
N LEU A 425 -18.09 -14.13 -7.68
CA LEU A 425 -17.59 -14.86 -6.52
C LEU A 425 -17.17 -16.30 -6.91
N THR A 426 -17.84 -16.89 -7.90
CA THR A 426 -17.54 -18.23 -8.45
C THR A 426 -16.20 -18.32 -9.15
N ASP A 427 -15.59 -17.19 -9.54
CA ASP A 427 -14.25 -17.15 -10.15
C ASP A 427 -13.15 -17.43 -9.12
N PHE A 428 -13.50 -17.41 -7.82
CA PHE A 428 -12.58 -17.65 -6.72
C PHE A 428 -13.08 -18.81 -5.86
N SER A 429 -12.17 -19.75 -5.54
CA SER A 429 -12.48 -20.84 -4.64
C SER A 429 -12.00 -20.52 -3.22
N PRO A 430 -12.86 -20.69 -2.19
CA PRO A 430 -12.46 -20.49 -0.79
C PRO A 430 -11.38 -21.48 -0.34
N HIS A 431 -11.18 -22.58 -1.08
CA HIS A 431 -10.20 -23.63 -0.76
C HIS A 431 -8.81 -23.40 -1.40
N SER A 432 -8.66 -22.43 -2.30
CA SER A 432 -7.37 -22.16 -2.97
C SER A 432 -6.89 -20.71 -2.81
N ARG A 433 -7.79 -19.72 -2.94
CA ARG A 433 -7.46 -18.30 -2.83
C ARG A 433 -8.43 -17.61 -1.86
N LEU A 434 -8.40 -18.04 -0.59
CA LEU A 434 -9.29 -17.53 0.45
C LEU A 434 -9.27 -16.00 0.56
N ASP A 435 -8.08 -15.37 0.52
CA ASP A 435 -7.93 -13.92 0.55
C ASP A 435 -8.67 -13.22 -0.61
N ALA A 436 -8.48 -13.69 -1.84
CA ALA A 436 -9.19 -13.14 -3.01
C ALA A 436 -10.70 -13.37 -2.90
N PHE A 437 -11.13 -14.56 -2.46
CA PHE A 437 -12.54 -14.88 -2.24
C PHE A 437 -13.19 -13.94 -1.22
N LEU A 438 -12.56 -13.74 -0.05
CA LEU A 438 -13.07 -12.85 1.00
C LEU A 438 -13.14 -11.40 0.54
N ARG A 439 -12.14 -10.95 -0.23
CA ARG A 439 -12.13 -9.60 -0.80
C ARG A 439 -13.28 -9.40 -1.79
N VAL A 440 -13.50 -10.35 -2.70
CA VAL A 440 -14.61 -10.29 -3.67
C VAL A 440 -15.95 -10.31 -2.94
N LYS A 441 -16.13 -11.19 -1.95
CA LYS A 441 -17.32 -11.22 -1.09
C LYS A 441 -17.57 -9.85 -0.47
N ARG A 442 -16.56 -9.26 0.17
CA ARG A 442 -16.63 -7.94 0.83
C ARG A 442 -16.97 -6.81 -0.15
N ILE A 443 -16.27 -6.73 -1.29
CA ILE A 443 -16.50 -5.68 -2.29
C ILE A 443 -17.91 -5.78 -2.90
N ARG A 444 -18.40 -7.00 -3.14
CA ARG A 444 -19.78 -7.18 -3.62
C ARG A 444 -20.81 -6.74 -2.57
N THR A 445 -20.59 -7.07 -1.30
CA THR A 445 -21.47 -6.62 -0.21
C THR A 445 -21.59 -5.09 -0.13
N ILE A 446 -20.48 -4.35 -0.24
CA ILE A 446 -20.56 -2.89 -0.31
C ILE A 446 -21.22 -2.42 -1.61
N PHE A 447 -20.89 -3.00 -2.76
CA PHE A 447 -21.54 -2.64 -4.03
C PHE A 447 -23.06 -2.80 -3.97
N ASP A 448 -23.55 -3.89 -3.38
CA ASP A 448 -24.99 -4.12 -3.22
C ASP A 448 -25.65 -3.09 -2.28
N SER A 449 -24.86 -2.48 -1.38
CA SER A 449 -25.32 -1.47 -0.42
C SER A 449 -25.24 -0.03 -0.94
N LEU A 450 -24.45 0.23 -1.99
CA LEU A 450 -24.32 1.53 -2.62
C LEU A 450 -25.41 1.74 -3.68
N VAL A 451 -26.05 2.90 -3.71
CA VAL A 451 -26.94 3.27 -4.83
C VAL A 451 -26.14 3.47 -6.13
N ASP A 452 -26.75 3.14 -7.27
CA ASP A 452 -26.13 3.35 -8.57
C ASP A 452 -26.22 4.81 -9.01
N ILE A 453 -25.12 5.34 -9.54
CA ILE A 453 -25.07 6.65 -10.19
C ILE A 453 -24.68 6.51 -11.68
N PRO A 454 -25.23 7.33 -12.59
CA PRO A 454 -24.84 7.32 -14.00
C PRO A 454 -23.39 7.77 -14.22
N LYS A 455 -22.68 7.17 -15.18
CA LYS A 455 -21.31 7.58 -15.55
C LYS A 455 -21.30 9.02 -16.08
N GLU A 456 -22.34 9.39 -16.82
CA GLU A 456 -22.50 10.72 -17.41
C GLU A 456 -22.56 11.81 -16.33
N MET A 457 -23.19 11.51 -15.19
CA MET A 457 -23.20 12.42 -14.04
C MET A 457 -21.80 12.58 -13.44
N CYS A 458 -21.03 11.50 -13.34
CA CYS A 458 -19.64 11.57 -12.88
C CYS A 458 -18.79 12.39 -13.86
N ASP A 459 -18.95 12.15 -15.16
CA ASP A 459 -18.22 12.83 -16.21
C ASP A 459 -18.52 14.34 -16.26
N GLU A 460 -19.76 14.73 -15.97
CA GLU A 460 -20.18 16.13 -15.86
C GLU A 460 -19.63 16.82 -14.60
N LEU A 461 -19.74 16.18 -13.43
CA LEU A 461 -19.48 16.84 -12.15
C LEU A 461 -18.01 16.83 -11.73
N ILE A 462 -17.22 15.85 -12.15
CA ILE A 462 -15.82 15.70 -11.71
C ILE A 462 -14.91 16.51 -12.63
N PRO A 463 -14.15 17.50 -12.13
CA PRO A 463 -13.19 18.23 -12.94
C PRO A 463 -12.14 17.33 -13.60
N ALA A 464 -11.67 17.72 -14.78
CA ALA A 464 -10.69 16.95 -15.56
C ALA A 464 -9.28 16.94 -14.92
N ASP A 465 -9.01 17.84 -13.99
CA ASP A 465 -7.76 17.92 -13.22
C ASP A 465 -7.81 17.21 -11.85
N CYS A 466 -8.92 16.55 -11.53
CA CYS A 466 -9.05 15.71 -10.33
C CYS A 466 -8.26 14.40 -10.49
N HIS A 467 -7.52 13.97 -9.47
CA HIS A 467 -6.64 12.80 -9.55
C HIS A 467 -7.39 11.47 -9.74
N ILE A 468 -8.69 11.39 -9.45
CA ILE A 468 -9.48 10.19 -9.77
C ILE A 468 -9.60 9.94 -11.28
N ARG A 469 -9.43 11.00 -12.10
CA ARG A 469 -9.46 10.92 -13.57
C ARG A 469 -8.34 10.04 -14.14
N GLU A 470 -7.29 9.79 -13.36
CA GLU A 470 -6.26 8.78 -13.66
C GLU A 470 -6.83 7.37 -13.89
N PHE A 471 -7.96 7.05 -13.24
CA PHE A 471 -8.57 5.72 -13.28
C PHE A 471 -9.87 5.71 -14.10
N ILE A 472 -10.73 6.70 -13.90
CA ILE A 472 -12.04 6.75 -14.58
C ILE A 472 -11.95 7.34 -16.00
N GLY A 473 -10.82 7.97 -16.37
CA GLY A 473 -10.60 8.61 -17.67
C GLY A 473 -11.03 10.07 -17.70
N GLY A 474 -10.60 10.81 -18.72
CA GLY A 474 -10.88 12.25 -18.88
C GLY A 474 -9.92 13.17 -18.13
N SER A 475 -8.68 12.72 -17.86
CA SER A 475 -7.66 13.55 -17.21
C SER A 475 -7.10 14.60 -18.18
N VAL A 476 -6.79 15.80 -17.66
CA VAL A 476 -6.00 16.80 -18.39
C VAL A 476 -4.50 16.51 -18.40
N TYR A 477 -4.04 15.60 -17.55
CA TYR A 477 -2.63 15.23 -17.44
C TYR A 477 -2.34 14.03 -18.33
N GLU A 478 -1.20 14.05 -19.02
CA GLU A 478 -0.66 12.86 -19.68
C GLU A 478 -0.07 11.93 -18.61
N ILE A 479 -0.51 10.67 -18.61
CA ILE A 479 -0.15 9.69 -17.57
C ILE A 479 0.79 8.67 -18.21
N PRO A 480 2.11 8.70 -17.91
CA PRO A 480 3.11 7.97 -18.69
C PRO A 480 2.96 6.44 -18.69
N HIS A 481 2.33 5.86 -17.66
CA HIS A 481 2.23 4.40 -17.47
C HIS A 481 0.94 3.79 -18.06
N ASN A 482 0.19 4.57 -18.83
CA ASN A 482 -1.09 4.21 -19.46
C ASN A 482 -0.95 3.85 -20.97
N GLU A 483 0.28 3.76 -21.50
CA GLU A 483 0.60 3.41 -22.90
C GLU A 483 1.27 2.04 -23.08
#